data_AF-A0A9D1NK70-F1
#
_entry.id   AF-A0A9D1NK70-F1
#
_cell.length_a   1.000
_cell.length_b   1.000
_cell.length_c   1.000
_cell.angle_alpha   90.00
_cell.angle_beta   90.00
_cell.angle_gamma   90.00
#
_symmetry.space_group_name_H-M   'P 1'
#
loop_
_entity.id
_entity.type
_entity.pdbx_description
1 polymer ?
#
loop_
_entity_poly.entity_id
_entity_poly.type
_entity_poly.pdbx_seq_one_letter_code
_entity_poly.pdbx_strand_id
1 'polypeptide(L)' 'DHQECYREVKSQAISYTTGVPAMIGAMMLMNGKWLKPGVWNMEENDPDPFMEKLNVCGLPWHVLELPVD' A
#
# COMPACT_ATOMS: atom_id res chain seq x y z
N ASP A 1 12.14 6.70 5.61
CA ASP A 1 12.98 7.24 6.69
C ASP A 1 12.10 7.60 7.88
N HIS A 2 12.47 7.24 9.12
CA HIS A 2 11.71 7.61 10.32
C HIS A 2 11.53 9.13 10.48
N GLN A 3 12.52 9.93 10.07
CA GLN A 3 12.46 11.38 10.18
C GLN A 3 11.51 12.01 9.15
N GLU A 4 11.31 11.39 7.99
CA GLU A 4 10.37 11.86 6.98
C GLU A 4 8.93 11.56 7.41
N CYS A 5 8.64 10.33 7.87
CA CYS A 5 7.33 9.97 8.40
C CYS A 5 6.90 10.84 9.59
N TYR A 6 7.85 11.18 10.47
CA TYR A 6 7.58 12.05 11.61
C TYR A 6 7.28 13.49 11.19
N ARG A 7 7.99 13.99 10.16
CA ARG A 7 7.73 15.33 9.60
C ARG A 7 6.35 15.42 8.93
N GLU A 8 5.93 14.36 8.25
CA GLU A 8 4.65 14.33 7.54
C GLU A 8 3.45 14.13 8.46
N VAL A 9 3.46 13.05 9.27
CA VAL A 9 2.29 12.60 10.04
C VAL A 9 2.59 12.35 11.52
N LYS A 10 3.77 12.77 12.00
CA LYS A 10 4.19 12.63 13.41
C LYS A 10 4.19 11.18 13.91
N SER A 11 4.54 10.23 13.05
CA SER A 11 4.70 8.82 13.41
C SER A 11 6.04 8.26 12.94
N GLN A 12 6.45 7.14 13.54
CA GLN A 12 7.60 6.37 13.11
C GLN A 12 7.30 5.55 11.85
N ALA A 13 8.34 5.19 11.09
CA ALA A 13 8.20 4.45 9.84
C ALA A 13 7.39 3.15 9.97
N ILE A 14 7.49 2.42 11.09
CA ILE A 14 6.72 1.19 11.33
C ILE A 14 5.21 1.44 11.31
N SER A 15 4.76 2.51 11.97
CA SER A 15 3.34 2.90 11.97
C SER A 15 2.92 3.41 10.60
N TYR A 16 3.80 4.14 9.92
CA TYR A 16 3.56 4.66 8.58
C TYR A 16 3.38 3.53 7.55
N THR A 17 4.29 2.55 7.52
CA THR A 17 4.25 1.42 6.59
C THR A 17 3.04 0.51 6.80
N THR A 18 2.41 0.53 7.97
CA THR A 18 1.15 -0.19 8.23
C THR A 18 -0.08 0.69 7.95
N GLY A 19 -0.02 1.96 8.33
CA GLY A 19 -1.14 2.90 8.21
C GLY A 19 -1.48 3.26 6.77
N VAL A 20 -0.47 3.46 5.92
CA VAL A 20 -0.67 3.80 4.49
C VAL A 20 -1.40 2.66 3.75
N PRO A 21 -0.97 1.38 3.83
CA PRO A 21 -1.72 0.26 3.24
C PRO A 21 -3.14 0.13 3.78
N ALA A 22 -3.37 0.34 5.09
CA ALA A 22 -4.71 0.29 5.67
C ALA A 22 -5.65 1.36 5.04
N MET A 23 -5.14 2.58 4.86
CA MET A 23 -5.88 3.66 4.19
C MET A 23 -6.15 3.34 2.71
N ILE A 24 -5.17 2.82 1.97
CA ILE A 24 -5.34 2.45 0.56
C ILE A 24 -6.35 1.30 0.42
N GLY A 25 -6.31 0.30 1.30
CA GLY A 25 -7.29 -0.80 1.30
C GLY A 25 -8.72 -0.30 1.53
N ALA A 26 -8.91 0.61 2.48
CA ALA A 26 -10.20 1.29 2.67
C ALA A 26 -10.61 2.08 1.43
N MET A 27 -9.69 2.79 0.77
CA MET A 27 -9.95 3.49 -0.48
C MET A 27 -10.40 2.55 -1.61
N MET A 28 -9.80 1.36 -1.73
CA MET A 28 -10.18 0.36 -2.74
C MET A 28 -11.61 -0.15 -2.54
N LEU A 29 -12.02 -0.35 -1.28
CA LEU A 29 -13.40 -0.73 -0.95
C LEU A 29 -14.40 0.40 -1.25
N MET A 30 -14.09 1.64 -0.82
CA MET A 30 -14.99 2.78 -0.98
C MET A 30 -15.17 3.19 -2.45
N ASN A 31 -14.15 3.01 -3.27
CA ASN A 31 -14.22 3.27 -4.72
C ASN A 31 -14.77 2.08 -5.52
N GLY A 32 -15.20 1.01 -4.84
CA GLY A 32 -15.81 -0.17 -5.46
C GLY A 32 -14.83 -1.12 -6.17
N LYS A 33 -13.52 -0.80 -6.21
CA LYS A 33 -12.52 -1.61 -6.94
C LYS A 33 -12.34 -3.01 -6.33
N TRP A 34 -12.41 -3.11 -5.00
CA TRP A 34 -12.29 -4.38 -4.27
C TRP A 34 -13.59 -4.78 -3.55
N LEU A 35 -14.70 -4.08 -3.81
CA LEU A 35 -15.96 -4.34 -3.12
C LEU A 35 -16.70 -5.53 -3.77
N LYS A 36 -16.60 -6.71 -3.14
CA LYS A 36 -17.33 -7.91 -3.54
C LYS A 36 -17.78 -8.73 -2.32
N PRO A 37 -18.93 -9.43 -2.37
CA PRO A 37 -19.39 -10.25 -1.24
C PRO A 37 -18.39 -11.33 -0.85
N GLY A 38 -18.22 -11.57 0.44
CA GLY A 38 -17.30 -12.60 0.96
C GLY A 38 -16.19 -12.04 1.84
N VAL A 39 -15.25 -12.91 2.20
CA VAL A 39 -14.01 -12.56 2.91
C VAL A 39 -12.86 -12.82 1.95
N TRP A 40 -11.99 -11.83 1.78
CA TRP A 40 -10.95 -11.83 0.75
C TRP A 40 -9.63 -11.36 1.33
N ASN A 41 -8.55 -12.02 0.95
CA ASN A 41 -7.20 -11.54 1.18
C ASN A 41 -6.75 -10.60 0.05
N MET A 42 -5.61 -9.94 0.26
CA MET A 42 -5.11 -8.89 -0.63
C MET A 42 -4.78 -9.44 -2.03
N GLU A 43 -4.14 -10.60 -2.07
CA GLU A 43 -3.72 -11.33 -3.26
C GLU A 43 -4.87 -11.86 -4.12
N GLU A 44 -6.10 -11.84 -3.60
CA GLU A 44 -7.31 -12.27 -4.31
C GLU A 44 -8.00 -11.12 -5.08
N ASN A 45 -7.37 -9.95 -5.11
CA ASN A 45 -7.84 -8.76 -5.80
C ASN A 45 -6.83 -8.30 -6.84
N ASP A 46 -7.30 -7.49 -7.80
CA ASP A 46 -6.42 -6.82 -8.76
C ASP A 46 -5.41 -5.90 -8.02
N PRO A 47 -4.10 -6.17 -8.12
CA PRO A 47 -3.08 -5.42 -7.38
C PRO A 47 -2.78 -4.06 -8.02
N ASP A 48 -3.02 -3.87 -9.32
CA ASP A 48 -2.59 -2.70 -10.09
C ASP A 48 -3.02 -1.36 -9.44
N PRO A 49 -4.30 -1.14 -9.10
CA PRO A 49 -4.73 0.13 -8.51
C PRO A 49 -4.18 0.36 -7.09
N PHE A 50 -3.84 -0.71 -6.36
CA PHE A 50 -3.24 -0.61 -5.03
C PHE A 50 -1.76 -0.24 -5.14
N MET A 51 -1.03 -0.91 -6.05
CA MET A 51 0.39 -0.67 -6.31
C MET A 51 0.64 0.74 -6.87
N GLU A 52 -0.26 1.27 -7.69
CA GLU A 52 -0.23 2.67 -8.13
C GLU A 52 -0.36 3.64 -6.94
N LYS A 53 -1.28 3.37 -6.01
CA LYS A 53 -1.50 4.23 -4.84
C LYS A 53 -0.37 4.18 -3.84
N LEU A 54 0.34 3.07 -3.69
CA LEU A 54 1.54 3.00 -2.86
C LEU A 54 2.57 4.05 -3.27
N ASN A 55 2.85 4.17 -4.58
CA ASN A 55 3.78 5.16 -5.12
C ASN A 55 3.35 6.60 -4.85
N VAL A 56 2.03 6.87 -4.90
CA VAL A 56 1.48 8.23 -4.68
C VAL A 56 1.38 8.57 -3.20
N CYS A 57 1.10 7.60 -2.34
CA CYS A 57 0.82 7.80 -0.91
C CYS A 57 2.04 7.59 -0.01
N GLY A 58 3.26 7.75 -0.55
CA GLY A 58 4.48 7.81 0.24
C GLY A 58 5.21 6.48 0.46
N LEU A 59 4.79 5.40 -0.21
CA LEU A 59 5.47 4.10 -0.19
C LEU A 59 5.89 3.65 -1.61
N PRO A 60 6.86 4.34 -2.24
CA PRO A 60 7.37 3.91 -3.55
C PRO A 60 8.02 2.52 -3.46
N TRP A 61 7.81 1.70 -4.49
CA TRP A 61 8.34 0.34 -4.58
C TRP A 61 9.21 0.14 -5.82
N HIS A 62 10.07 -0.88 -5.77
CA HIS A 62 10.97 -1.26 -6.86
C HIS A 62 11.00 -2.78 -7.03
N VAL A 63 11.21 -3.23 -8.26
CA VAL A 63 11.46 -4.64 -8.59
C VAL A 63 12.89 -4.76 -9.08
N LEU A 64 13.63 -5.70 -8.50
CA LEU A 64 14.99 -6.05 -8.93
C LEU A 64 14.96 -7.50 -9.41
N GLU A 65 15.15 -7.68 -10.71
CA GLU A 65 15.36 -9.02 -11.28
C GLU A 65 16.84 -9.39 -11.13
N LEU A 66 17.09 -10.51 -10.45
CA LEU A 66 18.44 -11.08 -10.32
C LEU A 66 18.68 -12.04 -11.49
N PRO A 67 19.92 -12.11 -12.01
CA PRO A 67 20.26 -13.10 -13.01
C PRO A 67 20.02 -14.52 -12.47
N VAL A 68 19.48 -15.39 -13.32
CA VAL A 68 19.38 -16.82 -13.05
C VAL A 68 20.71 -17.42 -13.49
N ASP A 69 21.62 -17.64 -12.53
CA ASP A 69 22.87 -18.38 -12.76
C ASP A 69 22.60 -19.82 -13.25
#